data_AF-A0A803YEI1-F1
#
_entry.id   AF-A0A803YEI1-F1
#
_cell.length_a   1.000
_cell.length_b   1.000
_cell.length_c   1.000
_cell.angle_alpha   90.00
_cell.angle_beta   90.00
_cell.angle_gamma   90.00
#
_symmetry.space_group_name_H-M   'P 1'
#
loop_
_entity.id
_entity.type
_entity.pdbx_description
1 polymer ?
#
loop_
_entity_poly.entity_id
_entity_poly.type
_entity_poly.pdbx_seq_one_letter_code
_entity_poly.pdbx_strand_id
1 'polypeptide(L)' 'MISAVCLGFFGSISGLVGMKCTKIGGSDKNKARIACLAGLIFILCGLCSMTGCSLYAHRITSEFFDPSFVAQK' A
#
# COMPACT_ATOMS: atom_id res chain seq x y z
N MET A 1 -4.08 -5.42 4.97
CA MET A 1 -3.77 -4.21 5.77
C MET A 1 -2.39 -4.27 6.41
N ILE A 2 -2.03 -5.29 7.19
CA ILE A 2 -0.69 -5.33 7.83
C ILE A 2 0.47 -5.30 6.83
N SER A 3 0.34 -6.02 5.72
CA SER A 3 1.31 -6.03 4.61
C SER A 3 1.46 -4.65 3.97
N ALA A 4 0.35 -3.91 3.81
CA ALA A 4 0.38 -2.54 3.30
C ALA A 4 1.14 -1.61 4.26
N VAL A 5 0.94 -1.72 5.58
CA VAL A 5 1.70 -0.93 6.56
C VAL A 5 3.21 -1.22 6.44
N CYS A 6 3.61 -2.49 6.34
CA CYS A 6 5.01 -2.85 6.15
C CYS A 6 5.58 -2.25 4.86
N LEU A 7 4.88 -2.43 3.73
CA LEU A 7 5.30 -1.91 2.43
C LEU A 7 5.35 -0.37 2.41
N GLY A 8 4.42 0.30 3.07
CA GLY A 8 4.39 1.76 3.19
C GLY A 8 5.57 2.30 4.02
N PHE A 9 5.94 1.61 5.09
CA PHE A 9 7.10 1.96 5.90
C PHE A 9 8.41 1.83 5.11
N PHE A 10 8.63 0.68 4.48
CA PHE A 10 9.80 0.46 3.63
C PHE A 10 9.83 1.39 2.40
N GLY A 11 8.66 1.67 1.81
CA GLY A 11 8.50 2.61 0.70
C GLY A 11 8.88 4.03 1.09
N SER A 12 8.46 4.48 2.29
CA SER A 12 8.80 5.82 2.82
C SER A 12 10.30 5.97 3.04
N ILE A 13 10.93 4.97 3.67
CA ILE A 13 12.40 4.96 3.88
C ILE A 13 13.14 4.98 2.54
N SER A 14 12.72 4.13 1.61
CA SER A 14 13.33 4.05 0.27
C SER A 14 13.16 5.35 -0.51
N GLY A 15 12.02 6.03 -0.35
CA GLY A 15 11.75 7.34 -0.95
C GLY A 15 12.69 8.43 -0.42
N LEU A 16 12.93 8.46 0.89
CA LEU A 16 13.89 9.40 1.50
C LEU A 16 15.32 9.17 0.99
N VAL A 17 15.72 7.91 0.77
CA VAL A 17 17.04 7.57 0.20
C VAL A 17 17.19 8.01 -1.26
N GLY A 18 16.08 8.00 -2.02
CA GLY A 18 16.04 8.40 -3.43
C GLY A 18 16.14 9.90 -3.70
N MET A 19 15.94 10.76 -2.68
CA MET A 19 16.03 12.21 -2.85
C MET A 19 17.47 12.69 -3.08
N LYS A 20 17.62 13.79 -3.85
CA LYS A 20 18.93 14.40 -4.13
C LYS A 20 19.63 14.92 -2.87
N CYS A 21 18.87 15.39 -1.90
CA CYS A 21 19.36 15.90 -0.62
C CYS A 21 19.85 14.81 0.35
N THR A 22 19.58 13.52 0.10
CA THR A 22 20.04 12.43 0.95
C THR A 22 21.43 11.95 0.52
N LYS A 23 22.41 11.87 1.43
CA LYS A 23 23.79 11.48 1.07
C LYS A 23 23.98 9.98 0.79
N ILE A 24 22.96 9.17 1.03
CA ILE A 24 22.95 7.71 0.85
C ILE A 24 22.43 7.38 -0.57
N GLY A 25 23.10 6.51 -1.33
CA GLY A 25 22.60 6.03 -2.63
C GLY A 25 23.52 6.18 -3.84
N GLY A 26 24.74 6.72 -3.67
CA GLY A 26 25.74 6.81 -4.74
C GLY A 26 25.38 7.83 -5.82
N SER A 27 25.45 7.42 -7.09
CA SER A 27 25.19 8.29 -8.26
C SER A 27 23.72 8.69 -8.41
N ASP A 28 23.46 9.88 -8.97
CA ASP A 28 22.11 10.41 -9.26
C ASP A 28 21.23 9.45 -10.06
N LYS A 29 21.82 8.66 -10.98
CA LYS A 29 21.07 7.66 -11.76
C LYS A 29 20.49 6.56 -10.88
N ASN A 30 21.24 6.14 -9.85
CA ASN A 30 20.81 5.10 -8.94
C ASN A 30 19.75 5.63 -7.97
N LYS A 31 19.92 6.86 -7.48
CA LYS A 31 18.91 7.59 -6.70
C LYS A 31 17.58 7.74 -7.44
N ALA A 32 17.63 8.10 -8.73
CA ALA A 32 16.43 8.19 -9.57
C ALA A 32 15.69 6.84 -9.68
N ARG A 33 16.43 5.73 -9.85
CA ARG A 33 15.83 4.39 -9.85
C ARG A 33 15.23 4.00 -8.51
N ILE A 34 15.91 4.30 -7.40
CA ILE A 34 15.42 4.02 -6.05
C ILE A 34 14.14 4.83 -5.78
N ALA A 35 14.11 6.12 -6.14
CA ALA A 35 12.91 6.96 -5.99
C ALA A 35 11.73 6.43 -6.83
N CYS A 36 11.99 5.98 -8.06
CA CYS A 36 10.98 5.38 -8.93
C CYS A 36 10.43 4.08 -8.34
N LEU A 37 11.31 3.18 -7.87
CA LEU A 37 10.93 1.93 -7.20
C LEU A 37 10.14 2.21 -5.90
N ALA A 38 10.54 3.18 -5.11
CA ALA A 38 9.84 3.59 -3.89
C ALA A 38 8.41 4.06 -4.20
N GLY A 39 8.23 4.87 -5.24
CA GLY A 39 6.90 5.29 -5.70
C GLY A 39 6.02 4.11 -6.14
N LEU A 40 6.60 3.14 -6.85
CA LEU A 40 5.89 1.93 -7.31
C LEU A 40 5.43 1.07 -6.14
N ILE A 41 6.29 0.88 -5.13
CA ILE A 41 5.96 0.18 -3.88
C ILE A 41 4.85 0.92 -3.11
N PHE A 42 4.87 2.25 -3.10
CA PHE A 42 3.87 3.06 -2.42
C PHE A 42 2.49 2.95 -3.07
N ILE A 43 2.43 2.89 -4.40
CA ILE A 43 1.19 2.65 -5.15
C ILE A 43 0.62 1.26 -4.81
N LEU A 44 1.48 0.22 -4.81
CA LEU A 44 1.08 -1.14 -4.46
C LEU A 44 0.57 -1.24 -3.01
N CYS A 45 1.20 -0.53 -2.07
CA CYS A 45 0.74 -0.40 -0.70
C CYS A 45 -0.68 0.18 -0.63
N GLY A 46 -0.93 1.30 -1.33
CA GLY A 46 -2.25 1.93 -1.39
C GLY A 46 -3.32 1.01 -1.94
N LEU A 47 -3.03 0.32 -3.06
CA LEU A 47 -3.95 -0.64 -3.67
C LEU A 47 -4.28 -1.80 -2.72
N CYS A 48 -3.28 -2.35 -2.03
CA CYS A 48 -3.48 -3.45 -1.08
C CYS A 48 -4.40 -3.06 0.10
N SER A 49 -4.27 -1.83 0.61
CA SER A 49 -5.18 -1.31 1.63
C SER A 49 -6.59 -1.10 1.09
N MET A 50 -6.72 -0.53 -0.12
CA MET A 50 -8.01 -0.26 -0.74
C MET A 50 -8.79 -1.54 -1.01
N THR A 51 -8.15 -2.58 -1.56
CA THR A 51 -8.77 -3.89 -1.78
C THR A 51 -9.26 -4.50 -0.47
N GLY A 52 -8.51 -4.37 0.63
CA GLY A 52 -8.94 -4.85 1.95
C GLY A 52 -10.22 -4.19 2.44
N CYS A 53 -10.29 -2.86 2.36
CA CYS A 53 -11.49 -2.10 2.72
C CYS A 53 -12.67 -2.43 1.79
N SER A 54 -12.44 -2.52 0.47
CA SER A 54 -13.48 -2.83 -0.52
C SER A 54 -14.07 -4.22 -0.31
N LEU A 55 -13.24 -5.22 -0.01
CA LEU A 55 -13.73 -6.58 0.23
C LEU A 55 -14.57 -6.64 1.51
N TYR A 56 -14.12 -5.95 2.57
CA TYR A 56 -14.89 -5.85 3.82
C TYR A 56 -16.23 -5.14 3.60
N ALA A 57 -16.22 -3.98 2.94
CA ALA A 57 -17.43 -3.22 2.62
C ALA A 57 -18.39 -4.04 1.75
N HIS A 58 -17.87 -4.71 0.72
CA HIS A 58 -18.68 -5.58 -0.13
C HIS A 58 -19.32 -6.69 0.68
N ARG A 59 -18.57 -7.36 1.57
CA ARG A 59 -19.13 -8.42 2.44
C ARG A 59 -20.30 -7.89 3.25
N ILE A 60 -20.11 -6.77 3.96
CA ILE A 60 -21.17 -6.14 4.73
C ILE A 60 -22.38 -5.84 3.84
N THR A 61 -22.19 -5.17 2.69
CA THR A 61 -23.30 -4.86 1.78
C THR A 61 -24.02 -6.13 1.29
N SER A 62 -23.30 -7.19 0.91
CA SER A 62 -23.95 -8.45 0.51
C SER A 62 -24.76 -9.07 1.65
N GLU A 63 -24.24 -9.14 2.89
CA GLU A 63 -25.01 -9.65 4.03
C GLU A 63 -26.25 -8.77 4.32
N PHE A 64 -26.17 -7.45 4.14
CA PHE A 64 -27.29 -6.53 4.35
C PHE A 64 -28.40 -6.65 3.31
N PHE A 65 -28.06 -7.00 2.06
CA PHE A 65 -29.02 -7.11 0.95
C PHE A 65 -29.42 -8.56 0.64
N ASP A 66 -28.86 -9.55 1.34
CA ASP A 66 -29.22 -10.96 1.15
C ASP A 66 -30.54 -11.29 1.87
N PRO A 67 -31.60 -11.68 1.14
CA PRO A 67 -32.90 -12.00 1.72
C PRO A 67 -32.91 -13.32 2.52
N SER A 68 -31.82 -14.08 2.47
CA SER A 68 -31.61 -15.34 3.19
C SER A 68 -30.59 -15.23 4.33
N PHE A 69 -30.15 -14.01 4.66
CA PHE A 69 -29.13 -13.78 5.68
C PHE A 69 -29.62 -14.23 7.07
N VAL A 70 -29.05 -15.34 7.56
CA VAL A 70 -29.23 -15.81 8.94
C VAL A 70 -28.09 -15.21 9.74
N ALA A 71 -28.39 -14.26 10.62
CA ALA A 71 -27.39 -13.60 11.47
C ALA A 71 -26.57 -14.66 12.23
N GLN A 72 -25.28 -14.76 11.93
CA GLN A 72 -24.38 -15.67 12.62
C GLN A 72 -24.21 -15.16 14.06
N LYS A 73 -24.78 -15.89 15.02
CA LYS A 73 -24.73 -15.61 16.47
C LYS A 73 -23.34 -15.84 17.06
#